data_AF-A0A1Y4SH02-F1
#
_entry.id   AF-A0A1Y4SH02-F1
#
_cell.length_a   1.000
_cell.length_b   1.000
_cell.length_c   1.000
_cell.angle_alpha   90.00
_cell.angle_beta   90.00
_cell.angle_gamma   90.00
#
_symmetry.space_group_name_H-M   'P 1'
#
loop_
_entity.id
_entity.type
_entity.pdbx_description
1 polymer ?
#
loop_
_entity_poly.entity_id
_entity_poly.type
_entity_poly.pdbx_seq_one_letter_code
_entity_poly.pdbx_strand_id
1 'polypeptide(L)'
;MDAHKFGAFVAKCRKERNMTQADLALKIQVTDKAVSRWERGIGFPDINTIEPLANALEVSVLELMKSERMAANQVEKEEAAEVITDTLNVAVLQRKQERKNVFQILGVTSIIVFFLLFIDSMQWQADTIIFTGVGVAFPLFCMGGFIALLCNGIWRKVKGKSCGQTLALAIALPLLLIIFLGLFFLIGALGIGPVPN
;
A
#
# COMPACT_ATOMS: atom_id res chain seq x y z
N MET A 1 12.91 13.84 18.92
CA MET A 1 12.75 15.16 19.55
C MET A 1 12.66 14.94 21.05
N ASP A 2 13.59 15.50 21.82
CA ASP A 2 13.61 15.34 23.28
C ASP A 2 12.59 16.30 23.92
N ALA A 3 11.61 15.77 24.64
CA ALA A 3 10.53 16.55 25.23
C ALA A 3 11.03 17.53 26.28
N HIS A 4 12.07 17.17 27.04
CA HIS A 4 12.63 18.02 28.08
C HIS A 4 13.41 19.18 27.46
N LYS A 5 14.16 18.91 26.38
CA LYS A 5 14.86 19.93 25.61
C LYS A 5 13.89 20.91 24.94
N PHE A 6 12.80 20.38 24.38
CA PHE A 6 11.72 21.19 23.80
C PHE A 6 11.05 22.10 24.83
N GLY A 7 10.65 21.54 25.97
CA GLY A 7 10.03 22.31 27.05
C GLY A 7 10.92 23.42 27.58
N ALA A 8 12.21 23.13 27.78
CA ALA A 8 13.19 24.11 28.19
C ALA A 8 13.38 25.24 27.16
N PHE A 9 13.38 24.89 25.87
CA PHE A 9 13.48 25.86 24.78
C PHE A 9 12.25 26.79 24.72
N VAL A 10 11.04 26.24 24.82
CA VAL A 10 9.79 27.01 24.89
C VAL A 10 9.80 27.96 26.09
N ALA A 11 10.15 27.45 27.27
CA ALA A 11 10.23 28.26 28.49
C ALA A 11 11.26 29.39 28.37
N LYS A 12 12.41 29.12 27.74
CA LYS A 12 13.45 30.12 27.47
C LYS A 12 12.92 31.22 26.54
N CYS A 13 12.37 30.85 25.38
CA CYS A 13 11.85 31.80 24.39
C CYS A 13 10.71 32.67 24.95
N ARG A 14 9.86 32.08 25.80
CA ARG A 14 8.79 32.79 26.51
C ARG A 14 9.35 33.83 27.48
N LYS A 15 10.34 33.44 28.29
CA LYS A 15 10.99 34.33 29.27
C LYS A 15 11.77 35.47 28.62
N GLU A 16 12.44 35.21 27.49
CA GLU A 16 13.11 36.25 26.68
C GLU A 16 12.14 37.36 26.24
N ARG A 17 10.84 37.04 26.15
CA ARG A 17 9.78 37.96 25.73
C ARG A 17 8.92 38.47 26.88
N ASN A 18 9.32 38.23 28.12
CA ASN A 18 8.62 38.68 29.32
C ASN A 18 7.14 38.22 29.39
N MET A 19 6.80 37.09 28.77
CA MET A 19 5.44 36.54 28.81
C MET A 19 5.28 35.58 29.99
N THR A 20 4.12 35.55 30.65
CA THR A 20 3.75 34.46 31.56
C THR A 20 3.24 33.24 30.79
N GLN A 21 3.11 32.08 31.45
CA GLN A 21 2.51 30.89 30.82
C GLN A 21 1.05 31.16 30.39
N ALA A 22 0.32 31.97 31.16
CA ALA A 22 -1.04 32.37 30.83
C ALA A 22 -1.09 33.29 29.60
N ASP A 23 -0.15 34.24 29.49
CA ASP A 23 -0.08 35.15 28.33
C ASP A 23 0.22 34.39 27.04
N LEU A 24 1.17 33.45 27.10
CA LEU A 24 1.48 32.60 25.94
C LEU A 24 0.28 31.72 25.58
N ALA A 25 -0.38 31.13 26.57
CA ALA A 25 -1.55 30.29 26.37
C ALA A 25 -2.71 31.06 25.72
N LEU A 26 -2.96 32.29 26.17
CA LEU A 26 -3.98 33.17 25.61
C LEU A 26 -3.66 33.53 24.15
N LYS A 27 -2.39 33.84 23.86
CA LYS A 27 -1.94 34.22 22.51
C LYS A 27 -2.10 33.10 21.48
N ILE A 28 -1.93 31.84 21.89
CA ILE A 28 -2.05 30.66 21.01
C ILE A 28 -3.36 29.89 21.21
N GLN A 29 -4.31 30.45 21.97
CA GLN A 29 -5.65 29.89 22.23
C GLN A 29 -5.64 28.47 22.84
N VAL A 30 -4.74 28.22 23.78
CA VAL A 30 -4.68 26.96 24.55
C VAL A 30 -4.82 27.24 26.04
N THR A 31 -4.90 26.18 26.84
CA THR A 31 -4.89 26.31 28.31
C THR A 31 -3.47 26.55 28.82
N ASP A 32 -3.34 27.37 29.86
CA ASP A 32 -2.11 27.56 30.65
C ASP A 32 -1.51 26.22 31.12
N LYS A 33 -2.37 25.26 31.50
CA LYS A 33 -2.00 23.89 31.85
C LYS A 33 -1.32 23.16 30.70
N ALA A 34 -1.73 23.39 29.45
CA ALA A 34 -1.08 22.80 28.29
C ALA A 34 0.35 23.34 28.12
N VAL A 35 0.53 24.67 28.21
CA VAL A 35 1.85 25.30 28.16
C VAL A 35 2.74 24.79 29.30
N SER A 36 2.22 24.71 30.52
CA SER A 36 2.95 24.17 31.69
C SER A 36 3.36 22.71 31.51
N ARG A 37 2.55 21.90 30.83
CA ARG A 37 2.90 20.51 30.51
C ARG A 37 4.03 20.45 29.50
N TRP A 38 3.97 21.24 28.43
CA TRP A 38 5.03 21.28 27.42
C TRP A 38 6.35 21.78 28.01
N GLU A 39 6.34 22.85 28.80
CA GLU A 39 7.55 23.40 29.43
C GLU A 39 8.23 22.40 30.39
N ARG A 40 7.47 21.48 30.98
CA ARG A 40 7.98 20.38 31.83
C ARG A 40 8.37 19.12 31.04
N GLY A 41 8.25 19.14 29.72
CA GLY A 41 8.50 17.98 28.85
C GLY A 41 7.42 16.89 28.94
N ILE A 42 6.23 17.21 29.46
CA ILE A 42 5.13 16.27 29.64
C ILE A 42 4.20 16.34 28.41
N GLY A 43 4.69 15.84 27.29
CA GLY A 43 4.02 15.82 26.00
C GLY A 43 4.38 16.99 25.11
N PHE A 44 3.78 17.02 23.92
CA PHE A 44 4.05 18.01 22.88
C PHE A 44 2.76 18.75 22.48
N PRO A 45 2.88 19.95 21.89
CA PRO A 45 1.78 20.59 21.18
C PRO A 45 1.30 19.72 20.02
N ASP A 46 0.00 19.83 19.69
CA ASP A 46 -0.57 19.24 18.48
C ASP A 46 -0.05 19.96 17.23
N ILE A 47 -0.12 19.32 16.06
CA ILE A 47 0.37 19.84 14.78
C ILE A 47 -0.22 21.21 14.46
N ASN A 48 -1.51 21.41 14.80
CA ASN A 48 -2.22 22.68 14.60
C ASN A 48 -1.75 23.80 15.55
N THR A 49 -1.08 23.45 16.66
CA THR A 49 -0.57 24.41 17.66
C THR A 49 0.92 24.71 17.49
N ILE A 50 1.65 23.96 16.67
CA ILE A 50 3.08 24.17 16.42
C ILE A 50 3.33 25.51 15.73
N GLU A 51 2.59 25.81 14.66
CA GLU A 51 2.74 27.05 13.90
C GLU A 51 2.33 28.30 14.71
N PRO A 52 1.17 28.33 15.40
CA PRO A 52 0.83 29.42 16.32
C PRO A 52 1.86 29.62 17.45
N LEU A 53 2.41 28.54 18.00
CA LEU A 53 3.45 28.59 19.03
C LEU A 53 4.75 29.19 18.50
N ALA A 54 5.18 28.77 17.30
CA ALA A 54 6.35 29.32 16.63
C ALA A 54 6.21 30.82 16.38
N ASN A 55 5.04 31.24 15.87
CA ASN A 55 4.72 32.64 15.63
C ASN A 55 4.67 33.47 16.93
N ALA A 56 4.06 32.93 18.00
CA ALA A 56 3.97 33.62 19.28
C ALA A 56 5.34 33.83 19.96
N LEU A 57 6.27 32.90 19.73
CA LEU A 57 7.65 32.92 20.22
C LEU A 57 8.65 33.52 19.22
N GLU A 58 8.18 33.98 18.05
CA GLU A 58 8.97 34.51 16.93
C GLU A 58 10.21 33.66 16.63
N VAL A 59 9.97 32.36 16.42
CA VAL A 59 10.96 31.37 16.04
C VAL A 59 10.49 30.70 14.75
N SER A 60 11.39 30.16 13.94
CA SER A 60 10.94 29.30 12.83
C SER A 60 10.38 27.98 13.37
N VAL A 61 9.47 27.35 12.63
CA VAL A 61 8.95 26.02 13.00
C VAL A 61 10.11 25.02 13.13
N LEU A 62 11.14 25.15 12.28
CA LEU A 62 12.34 24.33 12.32
C LEU A 62 13.14 24.53 13.62
N GLU A 63 13.36 25.78 14.06
CA GLU A 63 14.00 26.09 15.34
C GLU A 63 13.23 25.50 16.53
N LEU A 64 11.89 25.63 16.50
CA LEU A 64 11.01 25.09 17.52
C LEU A 64 11.10 23.55 17.60
N MET A 65 11.09 22.88 16.44
CA MET A 65 11.21 21.42 16.36
C MET A 65 12.60 20.89 16.74
N LYS A 66 13.67 21.61 16.37
CA LYS A 66 15.04 21.25 16.78
C LYS A 66 15.37 21.67 18.22
N SER A 67 14.53 22.53 18.81
CA SER A 67 14.70 23.10 20.16
C SER A 67 16.02 23.85 20.32
N GLU A 68 16.48 24.49 19.24
CA GLU A 68 17.75 25.21 19.15
C GLU A 68 17.57 26.48 18.30
N ARG A 69 18.24 27.57 18.70
CA ARG A 69 18.32 28.79 17.89
C ARG A 69 19.25 28.53 16.73
N MET A 70 18.77 28.77 15.51
CA MET A 70 19.54 28.63 14.30
C MET A 70 19.88 30.01 13.77
N ALA A 71 21.11 30.21 13.31
CA ALA A 71 21.41 31.44 12.58
C ALA A 71 20.57 31.44 11.28
N ALA A 72 20.03 32.60 10.88
CA ALA A 72 19.22 32.72 9.66
C ALA A 72 19.93 32.09 8.42
N ASN A 73 21.26 32.19 8.37
CA ASN A 73 22.10 31.64 7.30
C ASN A 73 22.25 30.10 7.33
N GLN A 74 21.94 29.45 8.46
CA GLN A 74 21.89 27.98 8.58
C GLN A 74 20.54 27.44 8.13
N VAL A 75 19.44 28.13 8.43
CA VAL A 75 18.08 27.76 7.98
C VAL A 75 18.00 27.77 6.45
N GLU A 76 18.51 28.82 5.81
CA GLU A 76 18.49 28.96 4.34
C GLU A 76 19.32 27.87 3.63
N LYS A 77 20.46 27.47 4.23
CA LYS A 77 21.30 26.38 3.70
C LYS A 77 20.69 24.99 3.89
N GLU A 78 20.02 24.76 5.02
CA GLU A 78 19.35 23.49 5.29
C GLU A 78 18.10 23.33 4.43
N GLU A 79 17.30 24.38 4.25
CA GLU A 79 16.15 24.39 3.33
C GLU A 79 16.60 24.14 1.89
N ALA A 80 17.67 24.80 1.42
CA ALA A 80 18.22 24.56 0.09
C ALA A 80 18.75 23.13 -0.08
N ALA A 81 19.43 22.58 0.93
CA ALA A 81 19.92 21.20 0.92
C ALA A 81 18.78 20.18 0.97
N GLU A 82 17.72 20.44 1.74
CA GLU A 82 16.53 19.61 1.85
C GLU A 82 15.76 19.57 0.54
N VAL A 83 15.51 20.71 -0.11
CA VAL A 83 14.84 20.78 -1.42
C VAL A 83 15.63 20.02 -2.50
N ILE A 84 16.96 20.14 -2.52
CA ILE A 84 17.81 19.39 -3.45
C ILE A 84 17.77 17.88 -3.13
N THR A 85 17.78 17.51 -1.85
CA THR A 85 17.74 16.10 -1.42
C THR A 85 16.40 15.46 -1.72
N ASP A 86 15.29 16.17 -1.53
CA ASP A 86 13.94 15.70 -1.84
C ASP A 86 13.72 15.53 -3.34
N THR A 87 14.16 16.50 -4.15
CA THR A 87 14.10 16.37 -5.62
C THR A 87 14.93 15.19 -6.13
N LEU A 88 16.12 14.96 -5.56
CA LEU A 88 16.96 13.79 -5.90
C LEU A 88 16.33 12.47 -5.43
N ASN A 89 15.78 12.40 -4.22
CA ASN A 89 15.14 11.20 -3.69
C ASN A 89 13.92 10.81 -4.52
N VAL A 90 13.08 11.79 -4.89
CA VAL A 90 11.93 11.57 -5.78
C VAL A 90 12.39 11.04 -7.15
N ALA A 91 13.41 11.64 -7.76
CA ALA A 91 13.95 11.21 -9.05
C ALA A 91 14.56 9.79 -9.00
N VAL A 92 15.25 9.43 -7.90
CA VAL A 92 15.84 8.09 -7.71
C VAL A 92 14.74 7.03 -7.50
N LEU A 93 13.70 7.36 -6.74
CA LEU A 93 12.55 6.47 -6.53
C LEU A 93 11.79 6.23 -7.84
N GLN A 94 11.55 7.28 -8.63
CA GLN A 94 10.93 7.16 -9.96
C GLN A 94 11.71 6.22 -10.87
N ARG A 95 13.03 6.41 -11.00
CA ARG A 95 13.89 5.52 -11.82
C ARG A 95 13.86 4.07 -11.36
N LYS A 96 13.81 3.82 -10.05
CA LYS A 96 13.73 2.45 -9.50
C LYS A 96 12.37 1.82 -9.82
N GLN A 97 11.29 2.60 -9.76
CA GLN A 97 9.96 2.14 -10.12
C GLN A 97 9.83 1.87 -11.62
N GLU A 98 10.35 2.75 -12.47
CA GLU A 98 10.36 2.56 -13.92
C GLU A 98 11.13 1.29 -14.32
N ARG A 99 12.30 1.04 -13.73
CA ARG A 99 13.04 -0.21 -13.95
C ARG A 99 12.19 -1.42 -13.59
N LYS A 100 11.50 -1.41 -12.44
CA LYS A 100 10.61 -2.51 -12.04
C LYS A 100 9.47 -2.70 -13.04
N ASN A 101 8.84 -1.61 -13.48
CA ASN A 101 7.76 -1.67 -14.47
C ASN A 101 8.27 -2.23 -15.81
N VAL A 102 9.44 -1.82 -16.28
CA VAL A 102 10.06 -2.35 -17.51
C VAL A 102 10.37 -3.84 -17.37
N PHE A 103 10.97 -4.27 -16.26
CA PHE A 103 11.21 -5.69 -16.02
C PHE A 103 9.91 -6.50 -15.94
N GLN A 104 8.85 -5.95 -15.34
CA GLN A 104 7.53 -6.58 -15.32
C GLN A 104 6.94 -6.71 -16.71
N ILE A 105 6.98 -5.65 -17.52
CA ILE A 105 6.50 -5.68 -18.92
C ILE A 105 7.28 -6.73 -19.72
N LEU A 106 8.62 -6.71 -19.67
CA LEU A 106 9.46 -7.69 -20.36
C LEU A 106 9.13 -9.13 -19.93
N GLY A 107 8.92 -9.36 -18.63
CA GLY A 107 8.53 -10.67 -18.10
C GLY A 107 7.19 -11.14 -18.64
N VAL A 108 6.16 -10.28 -18.60
CA VAL A 108 4.82 -10.61 -19.14
C VAL A 108 4.89 -10.85 -20.65
N THR A 109 5.58 -10.00 -21.41
CA THR A 109 5.77 -10.18 -22.85
C THR A 109 6.46 -11.51 -23.15
N SER A 110 7.51 -11.87 -22.40
CA SER A 110 8.22 -13.15 -22.57
C SER A 110 7.32 -14.35 -22.31
N ILE A 111 6.50 -14.32 -21.24
CA ILE A 111 5.53 -15.38 -20.92
C ILE A 111 4.50 -15.53 -22.04
N ILE A 112 3.97 -14.43 -22.56
CA ILE A 112 2.99 -14.46 -23.66
C ILE A 112 3.61 -15.06 -24.91
N VAL A 113 4.82 -14.63 -25.30
CA VAL A 113 5.52 -15.19 -26.47
C VAL A 113 5.76 -16.68 -26.30
N PHE A 114 6.22 -17.11 -25.12
CA PHE A 114 6.44 -18.53 -24.84
C PHE A 114 5.14 -19.35 -24.94
N PHE A 115 4.02 -18.81 -24.45
CA PHE A 115 2.72 -19.45 -24.56
C PHE A 115 2.23 -19.56 -26.02
N LEU A 116 2.44 -18.54 -26.84
CA LEU A 116 2.12 -18.59 -28.27
C LEU A 116 2.97 -19.63 -29.02
N LEU A 117 4.27 -19.68 -28.75
CA LEU A 117 5.15 -20.71 -29.32
C LEU A 117 4.77 -22.12 -28.84
N PHE A 118 4.33 -22.26 -27.59
CA PHE A 118 3.82 -23.53 -27.08
C PHE A 118 2.56 -23.98 -27.83
N ILE A 119 1.61 -23.07 -28.06
CA ILE A 119 0.41 -23.36 -28.88
C ILE A 119 0.80 -23.78 -30.30
N ASP A 120 1.74 -23.07 -30.93
CA ASP A 120 2.23 -23.38 -32.27
C ASP A 120 2.92 -24.76 -32.33
N SER A 121 3.71 -25.10 -31.29
CA SER A 121 4.40 -26.39 -31.17
C SER A 121 3.47 -27.61 -31.06
N MET A 122 2.20 -27.40 -30.71
CA MET A 122 1.19 -28.47 -30.60
C MET A 122 0.64 -28.93 -31.97
N GLN A 123 1.19 -28.43 -33.09
CA GLN A 123 0.90 -28.86 -34.47
C GLN A 123 -0.59 -28.81 -34.88
N TRP A 124 -1.43 -28.06 -34.13
CA TRP A 124 -2.86 -27.84 -34.41
C TRP A 124 -3.67 -29.11 -34.72
N GLN A 125 -3.35 -30.24 -34.07
CA GLN A 125 -4.24 -31.39 -34.07
C GLN A 125 -5.46 -31.04 -33.20
N ALA A 126 -6.59 -30.74 -33.85
CA ALA A 126 -7.84 -30.33 -33.18
C ALA A 126 -8.27 -31.34 -32.10
N ASP A 127 -8.03 -32.62 -32.34
CA ASP A 127 -8.35 -33.72 -31.43
C ASP A 127 -7.56 -33.62 -30.11
N THR A 128 -6.27 -33.28 -30.21
CA THR A 128 -5.38 -33.09 -29.04
C THR A 128 -5.67 -31.79 -28.32
N ILE A 129 -6.03 -30.71 -29.03
CA ILE A 129 -6.41 -29.42 -28.42
C ILE A 129 -7.74 -29.54 -27.68
N ILE A 130 -8.72 -30.23 -28.26
CA ILE A 130 -10.00 -30.51 -27.59
C ILE A 130 -9.73 -31.41 -26.39
N PHE A 131 -8.95 -32.47 -26.52
CA PHE A 131 -8.68 -33.40 -25.41
C PHE A 131 -7.87 -32.76 -24.26
N THR A 132 -6.84 -31.96 -24.56
CA THR A 132 -6.00 -31.33 -23.53
C THR A 132 -6.59 -30.02 -22.98
N GLY A 133 -7.16 -29.17 -23.83
CA GLY A 133 -7.78 -27.91 -23.41
C GLY A 133 -9.08 -28.14 -22.63
N VAL A 134 -9.97 -28.98 -23.15
CA VAL A 134 -11.27 -29.28 -22.52
C VAL A 134 -11.06 -30.30 -21.40
N GLY A 135 -10.27 -31.37 -21.62
CA GLY A 135 -10.08 -32.43 -20.62
C GLY A 135 -9.11 -32.12 -19.46
N VAL A 136 -8.15 -31.20 -19.61
CA VAL A 136 -7.14 -30.90 -18.56
C VAL A 136 -7.20 -29.44 -18.10
N ALA A 137 -7.23 -28.47 -19.03
CA ALA A 137 -7.17 -27.07 -18.64
C ALA A 137 -8.47 -26.57 -17.97
N PHE A 138 -9.64 -27.01 -18.43
CA PHE A 138 -10.92 -26.64 -17.80
C PHE A 138 -11.05 -27.18 -16.36
N PRO A 139 -10.66 -28.44 -16.06
CA PRO A 139 -10.56 -28.91 -14.68
C PRO A 139 -9.62 -28.13 -13.78
N LEU A 140 -8.42 -27.79 -14.28
CA LEU A 140 -7.45 -27.01 -13.51
C LEU A 140 -7.94 -25.58 -13.24
N PHE A 141 -8.61 -24.95 -14.21
CA PHE A 141 -9.24 -23.65 -14.03
C PHE A 141 -10.35 -23.69 -12.97
N CYS A 142 -11.21 -24.71 -13.01
CA CYS A 142 -12.27 -24.89 -12.00
C CYS A 142 -11.69 -25.16 -10.61
N MET A 143 -10.64 -25.97 -10.50
CA MET A 143 -9.95 -26.23 -9.22
C MET A 143 -9.27 -24.96 -8.67
N GLY A 144 -8.54 -24.22 -9.51
CA GLY A 144 -7.90 -22.97 -9.11
C GLY A 144 -8.91 -21.89 -8.71
N GLY A 145 -9.98 -21.73 -9.48
CA GLY A 145 -11.08 -20.80 -9.18
C GLY A 145 -11.80 -21.15 -7.88
N PHE A 146 -12.02 -22.43 -7.60
CA PHE A 146 -12.61 -22.91 -6.34
C PHE A 146 -11.76 -22.50 -5.14
N ILE A 147 -10.45 -22.79 -5.18
CA ILE A 147 -9.52 -22.45 -4.10
C ILE A 147 -9.48 -20.93 -3.89
N ALA A 148 -9.38 -20.15 -4.96
CA ALA A 148 -9.36 -18.69 -4.89
C ALA A 148 -10.65 -18.10 -4.27
N LEU A 149 -11.81 -18.64 -4.64
CA LEU A 149 -13.10 -18.21 -4.10
C LEU A 149 -13.28 -18.61 -2.63
N LEU A 150 -12.77 -19.78 -2.21
CA LEU A 150 -12.74 -20.18 -0.80
C LEU A 150 -11.86 -19.24 0.02
N CYS A 151 -10.65 -18.93 -0.44
CA CYS A 151 -9.76 -17.97 0.21
C CYS A 151 -10.42 -16.59 0.34
N ASN A 152 -11.07 -16.10 -0.71
CA ASN A 152 -11.79 -14.83 -0.70
C ASN A 152 -13.01 -14.86 0.25
N GLY A 153 -13.76 -15.97 0.28
CA GLY A 153 -14.89 -16.17 1.19
C GLY A 153 -14.47 -16.15 2.66
N ILE A 154 -13.37 -16.83 3.01
CA ILE A 154 -12.80 -16.80 4.37
C ILE A 154 -12.37 -15.38 4.74
N TRP A 155 -11.67 -14.69 3.83
CA TRP A 155 -11.23 -13.31 4.07
C TRP A 155 -12.40 -12.33 4.27
N ARG A 156 -13.47 -12.47 3.48
CA ARG A 156 -14.70 -11.68 3.65
C ARG A 156 -15.40 -11.95 4.98
N LYS A 157 -15.44 -13.21 5.43
CA LYS A 157 -16.01 -13.60 6.73
C LYS A 157 -15.23 -12.98 7.88
N VAL A 158 -13.89 -12.95 7.81
CA VAL A 158 -13.02 -12.29 8.80
C VAL A 158 -13.27 -10.77 8.84
N LYS A 159 -13.62 -10.15 7.70
CA LYS A 159 -13.97 -8.71 7.62
C LYS A 159 -15.44 -8.39 7.90
N GLY A 160 -16.26 -9.36 8.34
CA GLY A 160 -17.68 -9.14 8.66
C GLY A 160 -18.58 -8.81 7.46
N LYS A 161 -18.14 -9.11 6.22
CA LYS A 161 -18.93 -8.87 5.00
C LYS A 161 -19.77 -10.09 4.62
N SER A 162 -20.82 -9.88 3.83
CA SER A 162 -21.70 -10.98 3.38
C SER A 162 -20.93 -12.04 2.58
N CYS A 163 -21.06 -13.29 3.04
CA CYS A 163 -20.30 -14.44 2.52
C CYS A 163 -21.16 -15.40 1.68
N GLY A 164 -22.50 -15.30 1.75
CA GLY A 164 -23.42 -16.25 1.12
C GLY A 164 -23.23 -16.40 -0.39
N GLN A 165 -23.18 -15.29 -1.14
CA GLN A 165 -23.02 -15.32 -2.60
C GLN A 165 -21.65 -15.86 -3.04
N THR A 166 -20.58 -15.53 -2.30
CA THR A 166 -19.23 -16.03 -2.59
C THR A 166 -19.09 -17.51 -2.31
N LEU A 167 -19.76 -18.01 -1.26
CA LEU A 167 -19.77 -19.44 -0.93
C LEU A 167 -20.63 -20.24 -1.91
N ALA A 168 -21.77 -19.69 -2.35
CA ALA A 168 -22.61 -20.30 -3.38
C ALA A 168 -21.89 -20.43 -4.73
N LEU A 169 -21.18 -19.38 -5.16
CA LEU A 169 -20.33 -19.42 -6.35
C LEU A 169 -19.17 -20.41 -6.22
N ALA A 170 -18.57 -20.52 -5.03
CA ALA A 170 -17.53 -21.51 -4.76
C ALA A 170 -18.08 -22.94 -4.90
N ILE A 171 -19.29 -23.25 -4.43
CA ILE A 171 -19.90 -24.59 -4.55
C ILE A 171 -20.38 -24.88 -5.99
N ALA A 172 -20.76 -23.84 -6.75
CA ALA A 172 -21.20 -24.00 -8.14
C ALA A 172 -20.08 -24.47 -9.09
N LEU A 173 -18.84 -24.02 -8.87
CA LEU A 173 -17.68 -24.39 -9.71
C LEU A 173 -17.36 -25.91 -9.72
N PRO A 174 -17.27 -26.62 -8.58
CA PRO A 174 -17.05 -28.07 -8.57
C PRO A 174 -18.28 -28.85 -9.06
N LEU A 175 -19.50 -28.34 -8.87
CA LEU A 175 -20.69 -28.94 -9.49
C LEU A 175 -20.63 -28.88 -11.02
N LEU A 176 -20.22 -27.73 -11.57
CA LEU A 176 -19.97 -27.56 -13.01
C LEU A 176 -18.90 -28.54 -13.51
N LEU A 177 -17.81 -28.73 -12.75
CA LEU A 177 -16.76 -29.70 -13.06
C LEU A 177 -17.32 -31.13 -13.12
N ILE A 178 -18.12 -31.54 -12.12
CA ILE A 178 -18.68 -32.90 -12.06
C ILE A 178 -19.61 -33.16 -13.25
N ILE A 179 -20.47 -32.19 -13.58
CA ILE A 179 -21.37 -32.28 -14.74
C ILE A 179 -20.55 -32.41 -16.03
N PHE A 180 -19.51 -31.59 -16.15
CA PHE A 180 -18.61 -31.59 -17.31
C PHE A 180 -17.87 -32.93 -17.46
N LEU A 181 -17.30 -33.47 -16.38
CA LEU A 181 -16.64 -34.79 -16.39
C LEU A 181 -17.63 -35.91 -16.73
N GLY A 182 -18.86 -35.84 -16.22
CA GLY A 182 -19.92 -36.78 -16.55
C GLY A 182 -20.29 -36.76 -18.03
N LEU A 183 -20.46 -35.57 -18.62
CA LEU A 183 -20.72 -35.41 -20.06
C LEU A 183 -19.54 -35.88 -20.91
N PHE A 184 -18.32 -35.52 -20.51
CA PHE A 184 -17.10 -35.93 -21.20
C PHE A 184 -16.94 -37.47 -21.22
N PHE A 185 -17.18 -38.12 -20.08
CA PHE A 185 -17.18 -39.59 -19.97
C PHE A 185 -18.26 -40.23 -20.86
N LEU A 186 -19.46 -39.64 -20.91
CA LEU A 186 -20.58 -40.15 -21.69
C LEU A 186 -20.33 -40.04 -23.21
N ILE A 187 -19.69 -38.96 -23.66
CA ILE A 187 -19.23 -38.79 -25.05
C ILE A 187 -18.18 -39.85 -25.41
N GLY A 188 -17.23 -40.11 -24.51
CA GLY A 188 -16.24 -41.18 -24.67
C GLY A 188 -16.87 -42.58 -24.73
N ALA A 189 -17.83 -42.86 -23.84
CA ALA A 189 -18.52 -44.15 -23.76
C ALA A 189 -19.44 -44.44 -24.97
N LEU A 190 -20.01 -43.41 -25.59
CA LEU A 190 -20.82 -43.52 -26.81
C LEU A 190 -19.98 -43.66 -28.10
N GLY A 191 -18.64 -43.63 -28.00
CA GLY A 191 -17.75 -43.79 -29.15
C GLY A 191 -17.83 -42.63 -30.16
N ILE A 192 -18.35 -41.48 -29.76
CA ILE A 192 -18.46 -40.25 -30.58
C ILE A 192 -17.17 -39.43 -30.55
N GLY A 193 -16.14 -39.92 -29.85
CA GLY A 193 -14.82 -39.30 -29.83
C GLY A 193 -14.06 -39.52 -31.15
N PRO A 194 -13.09 -38.65 -31.49
CA PRO A 194 -12.27 -38.82 -32.68
C PRO A 194 -11.57 -40.18 -32.61
N VAL A 195 -11.89 -41.05 -33.57
CA VAL A 195 -11.24 -42.36 -33.70
C VAL A 195 -9.86 -42.09 -34.30
N PRO A 196 -8.76 -42.47 -33.62
CA PRO A 196 -7.43 -42.30 -34.20
C PRO A 196 -7.32 -43.16 -35.46
N ASN A 197 -7.04 -42.52 -36.60
CA ASN A 197 -6.63 -43.21 -37.82
C ASN A 197 -5.18 -43.69 -37.71
#